data_AF-A0A349ZX66-F1
#
_entry.id   AF-A0A349ZX66-F1
#
_cell.length_a   1.000
_cell.length_b   1.000
_cell.length_c   1.000
_cell.angle_alpha   90.00
_cell.angle_beta   90.00
_cell.angle_gamma   90.00
#
_symmetry.space_group_name_H-M   'P 1'
#
loop_
_entity.id
_entity.type
_entity.pdbx_description
1 polymer ?
#
loop_
_entity_poly.entity_id
_entity_poly.type
_entity_poly.pdbx_seq_one_letter_code
_entity_poly.pdbx_strand_id
1 'polypeptide(L)'
;MKLLFGNKNNDLLSRLRKQDPLAQKLFYEQHVGKFLSVSRSYIPDVYQSEDCVIKAFCKIFKSIDSFRGEGSLSAWGRRIVVNECLNFIKSHKTVFYL
;
A
#
# COMPACT_ATOMS: atom_id res chain seq x y z
N MET A 1 4.68 -22.25 -8.93
CA MET A 1 5.91 -22.06 -8.13
C MET A 1 5.52 -21.59 -6.73
N LYS A 2 5.13 -22.52 -5.85
CA LYS A 2 4.85 -22.27 -4.42
C LYS A 2 6.07 -22.78 -3.65
N LEU A 3 7.09 -21.95 -3.53
CA LEU A 3 8.22 -22.20 -2.64
C LEU A 3 8.43 -20.93 -1.82
N LEU A 4 8.77 -21.10 -0.54
CA LEU A 4 8.96 -20.11 0.52
C LEU A 4 7.79 -19.88 1.50
N PHE A 5 7.03 -20.93 1.86
CA PHE A 5 6.35 -20.97 3.16
C PHE A 5 7.32 -21.43 4.25
N GLY A 6 8.34 -20.60 4.50
CA GLY A 6 9.24 -20.74 5.65
C GLY A 6 8.95 -19.62 6.65
N ASN A 7 8.05 -19.88 7.59
CA ASN A 7 7.81 -19.21 8.87
C ASN A 7 8.64 -17.93 9.16
N LYS A 8 8.19 -16.73 8.75
CA LYS A 8 8.98 -15.48 8.84
C LYS A 8 8.18 -14.17 9.02
N ASN A 9 7.02 -14.18 9.68
CA ASN A 9 6.31 -12.91 9.98
C ASN A 9 7.17 -11.96 10.85
N ASN A 10 8.01 -12.50 11.74
CA ASN A 10 8.98 -11.71 12.52
C ASN A 10 10.19 -11.19 11.69
N ASP A 11 10.39 -11.69 10.47
CA ASP A 11 11.50 -11.29 9.57
C ASP A 11 11.06 -10.28 8.51
N LEU A 12 9.78 -10.27 8.10
CA LEU A 12 9.34 -9.40 7.01
C LEU A 12 9.43 -7.91 7.39
N LEU A 13 8.90 -7.52 8.57
CA LEU A 13 8.92 -6.13 9.00
C LEU A 13 10.35 -5.62 9.20
N SER A 14 11.22 -6.40 9.81
CA SER A 14 12.62 -6.02 10.04
C SER A 14 13.37 -5.85 8.71
N ARG A 15 13.11 -6.70 7.72
CA ARG A 15 13.67 -6.57 6.36
C ARG A 15 13.08 -5.40 5.58
N LEU A 16 11.79 -5.12 5.73
CA LEU A 16 11.16 -3.94 5.14
C LEU A 16 11.78 -2.65 5.68
N ARG A 17 12.03 -2.56 7.00
CA ARG A 17 12.74 -1.42 7.62
C ARG A 17 14.17 -1.27 7.08
N LYS A 18 14.83 -2.37 6.71
CA LYS A 18 16.13 -2.37 6.03
C LYS A 18 16.06 -2.08 4.52
N GLN A 19 14.88 -1.74 3.98
CA GLN A 19 14.65 -1.49 2.55
C GLN A 19 15.07 -2.67 1.65
N ASP A 20 14.93 -3.90 2.14
CA ASP A 20 15.24 -5.11 1.35
C ASP A 20 14.27 -5.25 0.15
N PRO A 21 14.78 -5.24 -1.12
CA PRO A 21 13.94 -5.34 -2.31
C PRO A 21 13.09 -6.62 -2.38
N LEU A 22 13.61 -7.75 -1.87
CA LEU A 22 12.87 -9.00 -1.85
C LEU A 22 11.71 -8.96 -0.85
N ALA A 23 11.91 -8.29 0.28
CA ALA A 23 10.86 -8.08 1.28
C ALA A 23 9.76 -7.14 0.74
N GLN A 24 10.15 -6.06 0.06
CA GLN A 24 9.21 -5.14 -0.58
C GLN A 24 8.38 -5.84 -1.66
N LYS A 25 9.03 -6.62 -2.54
CA LYS A 25 8.37 -7.42 -3.57
C LYS A 25 7.39 -8.41 -2.96
N LEU A 26 7.81 -9.15 -1.93
CA LEU A 26 6.95 -10.11 -1.25
C LEU A 26 5.72 -9.43 -0.62
N PHE A 27 5.91 -8.32 0.06
CA PHE A 27 4.80 -7.56 0.65
C PHE A 27 3.84 -7.05 -0.42
N TYR A 28 4.36 -6.54 -1.54
CA TYR A 28 3.57 -6.09 -2.68
C TYR A 28 2.72 -7.23 -3.26
N GLU A 29 3.34 -8.35 -3.62
CA GLU A 29 2.65 -9.51 -4.22
C GLU A 29 1.53 -10.07 -3.32
N GLN A 30 1.75 -10.06 -2.01
CA GLN A 30 0.76 -10.52 -1.03
C GLN A 30 -0.46 -9.61 -0.89
N HIS A 31 -0.32 -8.31 -1.18
CA HIS A 31 -1.31 -7.30 -0.80
C HIS A 31 -1.90 -6.52 -1.97
N VAL A 32 -1.24 -6.48 -3.13
CA VAL A 32 -1.64 -5.64 -4.27
C VAL A 32 -3.07 -5.91 -4.71
N GLY A 33 -3.50 -7.17 -4.81
CA GLY A 33 -4.87 -7.51 -5.21
C GLY A 33 -5.93 -6.95 -4.25
N LYS A 34 -5.68 -7.02 -2.93
CA LYS A 34 -6.58 -6.47 -1.91
C LYS A 34 -6.59 -4.94 -1.95
N PHE A 35 -5.42 -4.32 -2.10
CA PHE A 35 -5.31 -2.86 -2.15
C PHE A 35 -5.90 -2.27 -3.43
N LEU A 36 -5.77 -2.96 -4.57
CA LEU A 36 -6.47 -2.60 -5.81
C LEU A 36 -7.99 -2.70 -5.66
N SER A 37 -8.51 -3.77 -5.05
CA SER A 37 -9.95 -3.90 -4.78
C SER A 37 -10.47 -2.74 -3.92
N VAL A 38 -9.71 -2.35 -2.89
CA VAL A 38 -10.04 -1.18 -2.06
C VAL A 38 -9.98 0.11 -2.88
N SER A 39 -8.90 0.34 -3.63
CA SER A 39 -8.71 1.55 -4.45
C SER A 39 -9.83 1.74 -5.47
N ARG A 40 -10.24 0.66 -6.15
CA ARG A 40 -11.37 0.66 -7.11
C ARG A 40 -12.73 1.01 -6.49
N SER A 41 -12.87 0.86 -5.16
CA SER A 41 -14.07 1.30 -4.45
C SER A 41 -14.14 2.84 -4.31
N TYR A 42 -13.02 3.54 -4.51
CA TYR A 42 -12.92 5.01 -4.46
C TYR A 42 -12.73 5.63 -5.85
N ILE A 43 -11.97 4.96 -6.73
CA ILE A 43 -11.59 5.47 -8.05
C ILE A 43 -12.07 4.48 -9.12
N PRO A 44 -13.11 4.82 -9.91
CA PRO A 44 -13.65 3.92 -10.93
C PRO A 44 -12.67 3.63 -12.07
N ASP A 45 -11.84 4.61 -12.45
CA ASP A 45 -10.85 4.44 -13.51
C ASP A 45 -9.74 3.48 -13.06
N VAL A 46 -9.51 2.44 -13.87
CA VAL A 46 -8.58 1.36 -13.52
C VAL A 46 -7.15 1.87 -13.45
N TYR A 47 -6.73 2.70 -14.42
CA TYR A 47 -5.36 3.18 -14.51
C TYR A 47 -5.04 4.14 -13.36
N GLN A 48 -5.98 5.03 -13.02
CA GLN A 48 -5.83 5.94 -11.88
C GLN A 48 -5.84 5.18 -10.55
N SER A 49 -6.69 4.16 -10.41
CA SER A 49 -6.69 3.28 -9.24
C SER A 49 -5.36 2.55 -9.07
N GLU A 50 -4.77 2.03 -10.16
CA GLU A 50 -3.47 1.36 -10.15
C GLU A 50 -2.34 2.31 -9.77
N ASP A 51 -2.30 3.50 -10.36
CA ASP A 51 -1.31 4.53 -10.03
C ASP A 51 -1.38 4.94 -8.54
N CYS A 52 -2.60 5.12 -8.00
CA CYS A 52 -2.77 5.40 -6.57
C CYS A 52 -2.23 4.28 -5.68
N VAL A 53 -2.45 3.02 -6.05
CA VAL A 53 -1.93 1.88 -5.29
C VAL A 53 -0.40 1.82 -5.35
N ILE A 54 0.21 2.06 -6.52
CA ILE A 54 1.67 2.12 -6.67
C ILE A 54 2.25 3.23 -5.79
N LYS A 55 1.68 4.43 -5.85
CA LYS A 55 2.08 5.57 -5.00
C LYS A 55 1.93 5.24 -3.51
N ALA A 56 0.85 4.56 -3.13
CA ALA A 56 0.62 4.13 -1.76
C ALA A 56 1.68 3.11 -1.30
N PHE A 57 2.08 2.14 -2.13
CA PHE A 57 3.19 1.23 -1.80
C PHE A 57 4.51 1.96 -1.61
N CYS A 58 4.83 2.93 -2.47
CA CYS A 58 6.00 3.78 -2.27
C CYS A 58 5.94 4.50 -0.91
N LYS A 59 4.78 5.03 -0.52
CA LYS A 59 4.59 5.67 0.78
C LYS A 59 4.70 4.69 1.94
N ILE A 60 4.14 3.48 1.82
CA ILE A 60 4.26 2.41 2.81
C ILE A 60 5.73 2.09 3.08
N PHE A 61 6.53 1.86 2.04
CA PHE A 61 7.94 1.52 2.20
C PHE A 61 8.78 2.68 2.74
N LYS A 62 8.50 3.91 2.31
CA LYS A 62 9.15 5.13 2.84
C LYS A 62 8.80 5.42 4.30
N SER A 63 7.61 5.04 4.75
CA SER A 63 7.11 5.33 6.10
C SER A 63 7.10 4.11 7.03
N ILE A 64 7.74 3.01 6.63
CA ILE A 64 7.67 1.73 7.35
C ILE A 64 8.18 1.83 8.80
N ASP A 65 9.13 2.72 9.08
CA ASP A 65 9.65 2.95 10.44
C ASP A 65 8.62 3.61 11.36
N SER A 66 7.61 4.30 10.80
CA SER A 66 6.50 4.88 11.57
C SER A 66 5.48 3.83 12.04
N PHE A 67 5.54 2.61 11.51
CA PHE A 67 4.66 1.53 11.95
C PHE A 67 5.11 1.02 13.33
N ARG A 68 4.30 1.32 14.35
CA ARG A 68 4.56 1.01 15.77
C ARG A 68 4.40 -0.46 16.14
N GLY A 69 3.95 -1.32 15.22
CA GLY A 69 3.63 -2.72 15.52
C GLY A 69 2.26 -2.93 16.16
N GLU A 70 1.48 -1.86 16.37
CA GLU A 70 0.10 -1.94 16.84
C GLU A 70 -0.83 -2.36 15.69
N GLY A 71 -1.43 -3.54 15.83
CA GLY A 71 -2.30 -4.13 14.83
C GLY A 71 -1.55 -4.73 13.63
N SER A 72 -2.27 -4.99 12.54
CA SER A 72 -1.70 -5.62 11.34
C SER A 72 -1.00 -4.60 10.44
N LEU A 73 0.20 -4.94 9.96
CA LEU A 73 0.91 -4.18 8.92
C LEU A 73 0.04 -3.99 7.66
N SER A 74 -0.79 -4.99 7.33
CA SER A 74 -1.74 -4.93 6.22
C SER A 74 -2.82 -3.86 6.44
N ALA A 75 -3.36 -3.78 7.66
CA ALA A 75 -4.37 -2.79 8.03
C ALA A 75 -3.78 -1.37 8.07
N TRP A 76 -2.54 -1.22 8.53
CA TRP A 76 -1.80 0.04 8.44
C TRP A 76 -1.55 0.46 6.99
N GLY A 77 -1.08 -0.44 6.13
CA GLY A 77 -0.91 -0.18 4.70
C GLY A 77 -2.22 0.19 4.00
N ARG A 78 -3.33 -0.48 4.32
CA ARG A 78 -4.66 -0.14 3.79
C ARG A 78 -5.07 1.30 4.11
N ARG A 79 -4.74 1.81 5.31
CA ARG A 79 -5.01 3.23 5.66
C ARG A 79 -4.26 4.19 4.72
N ILE A 80 -3.00 3.88 4.39
CA ILE A 80 -2.21 4.69 3.45
C ILE A 80 -2.83 4.64 2.05
N VAL A 81 -3.27 3.48 1.58
CA VAL A 81 -3.96 3.33 0.28
C VAL A 81 -5.23 4.18 0.21
N VAL A 82 -6.08 4.10 1.24
CA VAL A 82 -7.33 4.89 1.30
C VAL A 82 -7.01 6.38 1.30
N ASN A 83 -6.03 6.81 2.09
CA ASN A 83 -5.61 8.21 2.12
C ASN A 83 -5.09 8.69 0.75
N GLU A 84 -4.36 7.84 0.03
CA GLU A 84 -3.90 8.17 -1.32
C GLU A 84 -5.06 8.37 -2.28
N CYS A 85 -6.05 7.48 -2.24
CA CYS A 85 -7.25 7.60 -3.07
C CYS A 85 -8.03 8.88 -2.75
N LEU A 86 -8.20 9.20 -1.46
CA LEU A 86 -8.89 10.42 -1.04
C LEU A 86 -8.14 11.69 -1.47
N ASN A 87 -6.81 11.69 -1.39
CA ASN A 87 -6.00 12.80 -1.85
C ASN A 87 -6.09 12.98 -3.37
N PHE A 88 -6.05 11.87 -4.11
CA PHE A 88 -6.27 11.88 -5.56
C PHE A 88 -7.63 12.49 -5.92
N ILE A 89 -8.71 12.04 -5.28
CA ILE A 89 -10.06 12.59 -5.52
C ILE A 89 -10.12 14.08 -5.20
N LYS A 90 -9.50 14.52 -4.10
CA LYS A 90 -9.46 15.94 -3.71
C LYS A 90 -8.71 16.80 -4.74
N SER A 91 -7.60 16.32 -5.28
CA SER A 91 -6.82 17.08 -6.28
C SER A 91 -7.48 17.14 -7.66
N HIS A 92 -8.38 16.20 -7.96
CA HIS A 92 -9.11 16.13 -9.24
C HIS A 92 -10.50 16.76 -9.18
N LYS A 93 -10.99 17.13 -7.99
CA LYS A 93 -12.13 18.04 -7.87
C LYS A 93 -11.65 19.44 -8.22
N THR A 94 -11.86 19.84 -9.47
CA THR A 94 -11.81 21.24 -9.88
C THR A 94 -12.80 22.00 -9.00
N VAL A 95 -12.30 22.72 -8.00
CA VAL A 95 -13.14 23.62 -7.21
C VAL A 95 -13.40 24.83 -8.09
N PHE A 96 -14.54 24.81 -8.78
CA PHE A 96 -15.11 26.02 -9.37
C PHE A 96 -15.57 26.90 -8.20
N TYR A 97 -14.73 27.83 -7.77
CA TYR A 97 -15.23 29.04 -7.11
C TYR A 97 -15.77 29.93 -8.22
N LEU A 98 -17.10 30.03 -8.28
CA LEU A 98 -17.81 31.06 -9.05
C LEU A 98 -17.45 32.44 -8.51
#